data_AF-A0A7V2XZG2-F1
#
_entry.id   AF-A0A7V2XZG2-F1
#
_cell.length_a   1.000
_cell.length_b   1.000
_cell.length_c   1.000
_cell.angle_alpha   90.00
_cell.angle_beta   90.00
_cell.angle_gamma   90.00
#
_symmetry.space_group_name_H-M   'P 1'
#
loop_
_entity.id
_entity.type
_entity.pdbx_description
1 polymer ?
#
loop_
_entity_poly.entity_id
_entity_poly.type
_entity_poly.pdbx_seq_one_letter_code
_entity_poly.pdbx_strand_id
1 'polypeptide(L)'
;STSLDPADFSSLHEAMADALTPEAPLRSYYRHRKDQEDGGYLAHLVKTCQDVLATVPAYASIGPHLLDLERYYADLQVHKHVRREERVDRLQGWFEANRNGLPDLRWYEFSASAGSTLGIFALVASSFDPSFSPAEALSIRRAYFPWVQGLHILMDYLVDQEEDLVGGDLNFCSYYENDATLVARLTHFLEEADQAVSSLPHHRFHRLVCHGLVGLYLADRKVSGQVRVRRLAARMIREGGGTVLFFFLFCWLFRRIKRRK
;
A
#
# COMPACT_ATOMS: atom_id res chain seq x y z
N SER A 1 -17.32 9.11 0.83
CA SER A 1 -17.55 10.56 0.63
C SER A 1 -18.97 10.76 0.12
N THR A 2 -19.64 11.82 0.56
CA THR A 2 -20.95 12.24 0.02
C THR A 2 -20.84 12.90 -1.35
N SER A 3 -19.66 13.41 -1.73
CA SER A 3 -19.46 14.10 -3.02
C SER A 3 -19.48 13.14 -4.21
N LEU A 4 -18.86 11.95 -4.08
CA LEU A 4 -18.56 11.02 -5.20
C LEU A 4 -17.93 11.71 -6.42
N ASP A 5 -17.35 12.91 -6.22
CA ASP A 5 -16.84 13.77 -7.27
C ASP A 5 -15.33 13.49 -7.43
N PRO A 6 -14.88 13.00 -8.60
CA PRO A 6 -13.46 12.78 -8.84
C PRO A 6 -12.62 14.04 -8.68
N ALA A 7 -13.16 15.24 -8.98
CA ALA A 7 -12.41 16.49 -8.82
C ALA A 7 -12.12 16.79 -7.34
N ASP A 8 -13.06 16.49 -6.45
CA ASP A 8 -12.91 16.61 -5.00
C ASP A 8 -11.89 15.62 -4.44
N PHE A 9 -11.90 14.36 -4.91
CA PHE A 9 -10.85 13.40 -4.53
C PHE A 9 -9.47 13.84 -5.04
N SER A 10 -9.37 14.26 -6.30
CA SER A 10 -8.11 14.75 -6.86
C SER A 10 -7.57 15.97 -6.09
N SER A 11 -8.42 16.94 -5.75
CA SER A 11 -7.96 18.13 -5.01
C SER A 11 -7.50 17.83 -3.59
N LEU A 12 -8.09 16.84 -2.92
CA LEU A 12 -7.59 16.38 -1.64
C LEU A 12 -6.21 15.71 -1.77
N HIS A 13 -6.02 14.89 -2.80
CA HIS A 13 -4.75 14.17 -2.98
C HIS A 13 -3.60 15.09 -3.42
N GLU A 14 -3.88 16.26 -4.00
CA GLU A 14 -2.87 17.30 -4.17
C GLU A 14 -2.16 17.66 -2.85
N ALA A 15 -2.83 17.54 -1.70
CA ALA A 15 -2.20 17.77 -0.40
C ALA A 15 -1.08 16.75 -0.12
N MET A 16 -1.20 15.52 -0.61
CA MET A 16 -0.17 14.49 -0.44
C MET A 16 1.02 14.75 -1.36
N ALA A 17 0.78 15.13 -2.63
CA ALA A 17 1.83 15.57 -3.54
C ALA A 17 2.60 16.81 -3.01
N ASP A 18 1.86 17.83 -2.53
CA ASP A 18 2.46 19.04 -1.96
C ASP A 18 3.19 18.70 -0.64
N ALA A 19 2.71 17.75 0.18
CA ALA A 19 3.40 17.29 1.39
C ALA A 19 4.75 16.62 1.10
N LEU A 20 4.87 15.98 -0.06
CA LEU A 20 6.10 15.33 -0.52
C LEU A 20 7.03 16.28 -1.29
N THR A 21 6.63 17.55 -1.48
CA THR A 21 7.38 18.55 -2.23
C THR A 21 7.76 19.72 -1.31
N PRO A 22 9.00 19.77 -0.77
CA PRO A 22 9.49 20.89 0.02
C PRO A 22 9.22 22.23 -0.68
N GLU A 23 8.81 23.21 0.11
CA GLU A 23 8.50 24.59 -0.35
C GLU A 23 7.31 24.72 -1.31
N ALA A 24 6.61 23.64 -1.68
CA ALA A 24 5.42 23.75 -2.52
C ALA A 24 4.36 24.63 -1.83
N PRO A 25 3.71 25.55 -2.58
CA PRO A 25 2.69 26.42 -2.02
C PRO A 25 1.48 25.60 -1.59
N LEU A 26 0.90 25.94 -0.44
CA LEU A 26 -0.36 25.34 -0.01
C LEU A 26 -1.49 25.77 -0.94
N ARG A 27 -2.43 24.85 -1.17
CA ARG A 27 -3.61 25.09 -2.01
C ARG A 27 -4.89 25.02 -1.18
N SER A 28 -5.98 25.47 -1.78
CA SER A 28 -7.33 25.19 -1.27
C SER A 28 -7.73 23.76 -1.63
N TYR A 29 -7.26 22.79 -0.84
CA TYR A 29 -7.49 21.34 -1.09
C TYR A 29 -8.97 20.95 -1.04
N TYR A 30 -9.79 21.70 -0.29
CA TYR A 30 -11.23 21.50 -0.14
C TYR A 30 -12.09 22.27 -1.16
N ARG A 31 -11.50 22.85 -2.21
CA ARG A 31 -12.19 23.76 -3.16
C ARG A 31 -13.41 23.17 -3.88
N HIS A 32 -13.55 21.84 -3.92
CA HIS A 32 -14.67 21.15 -4.58
C HIS A 32 -15.73 20.59 -3.60
N ARG A 33 -15.68 20.97 -2.31
CA ARG A 33 -16.67 20.57 -1.31
C ARG A 33 -17.22 21.74 -0.51
N LYS A 34 -18.34 21.50 0.18
CA LYS A 34 -18.99 22.47 1.06
C LYS A 34 -18.23 22.65 2.38
N ASP A 35 -17.77 21.55 2.96
CA ASP A 35 -17.07 21.54 4.24
C ASP A 35 -15.57 21.84 4.01
N GLN A 36 -15.17 23.11 4.13
CA GLN A 36 -13.79 23.58 3.88
C GLN A 36 -13.05 24.02 5.15
N GLU A 37 -13.78 24.34 6.22
CA GLU A 37 -13.22 24.84 7.48
C GLU A 37 -12.70 23.67 8.34
N ASP A 38 -11.41 23.37 8.23
CA ASP A 38 -10.74 22.31 9.00
C ASP A 38 -9.82 22.86 10.12
N GLY A 39 -9.83 24.17 10.36
CA GLY A 39 -8.95 24.82 11.34
C GLY A 39 -7.47 24.80 10.96
N GLY A 40 -7.14 24.63 9.68
CA GLY A 40 -5.78 24.52 9.16
C GLY A 40 -5.16 23.13 9.35
N TYR A 41 -5.94 22.13 9.72
CA TYR A 41 -5.46 20.78 10.03
C TYR A 41 -4.65 20.16 8.88
N LEU A 42 -5.21 20.10 7.68
CA LEU A 42 -4.56 19.51 6.51
C LEU A 42 -3.35 20.34 6.10
N ALA A 43 -3.44 21.68 6.17
CA ALA A 43 -2.32 22.57 5.91
C ALA A 43 -1.13 22.31 6.86
N HIS A 44 -1.39 22.10 8.16
CA HIS A 44 -0.36 21.77 9.14
C HIS A 44 0.27 20.40 8.88
N LEU A 45 -0.50 19.39 8.44
CA LEU A 45 0.04 18.09 8.04
C LEU A 45 0.98 18.24 6.84
N VAL A 46 0.56 18.95 5.79
CA VAL A 46 1.40 19.23 4.62
C VAL A 46 2.69 19.93 5.03
N LYS A 47 2.60 21.00 5.82
CA LYS A 47 3.78 21.75 6.25
C LYS A 47 4.73 20.92 7.10
N THR A 48 4.21 20.09 8.01
CA THR A 48 5.04 19.19 8.81
C THR A 48 5.88 18.25 7.93
N CYS A 49 5.28 17.68 6.89
CA CYS A 49 6.01 16.83 5.94
C CYS A 49 7.04 17.63 5.13
N GLN A 50 6.67 18.80 4.61
CA GLN A 50 7.58 19.67 3.86
C GLN A 50 8.79 20.10 4.69
N ASP A 51 8.57 20.50 5.94
CA ASP A 51 9.62 20.97 6.85
C ASP A 51 10.61 19.84 7.16
N VAL A 52 10.12 18.62 7.40
CA VAL A 52 10.98 17.45 7.62
C VAL A 52 11.75 17.10 6.34
N LEU A 53 11.09 17.02 5.19
CA LEU A 53 11.73 16.66 3.92
C LEU A 53 12.73 17.70 3.44
N ALA A 54 12.54 18.99 3.77
CA ALA A 54 13.51 20.04 3.51
C ALA A 54 14.84 19.82 4.24
N THR A 55 14.85 19.06 5.36
CA THR A 55 16.08 18.73 6.08
C THR A 55 16.83 17.51 5.51
N VAL A 56 16.23 16.77 4.58
CA VAL A 56 16.80 15.55 4.02
C VAL A 56 17.86 15.90 2.95
N PRO A 57 19.16 15.63 3.20
CA PRO A 57 20.21 16.00 2.25
C PRO A 57 20.06 15.31 0.88
N ALA A 58 19.54 14.08 0.88
CA ALA A 58 19.32 13.29 -0.32
C ALA A 58 17.91 13.46 -0.94
N TYR A 59 17.16 14.52 -0.60
CA TYR A 59 15.79 14.72 -1.11
C TYR A 59 15.72 14.66 -2.64
N ALA A 60 16.69 15.30 -3.33
CA ALA A 60 16.76 15.30 -4.79
C ALA A 60 16.81 13.88 -5.40
N SER A 61 17.36 12.90 -4.67
CA SER A 61 17.46 11.50 -5.09
C SER A 61 16.15 10.73 -4.91
N ILE A 62 15.29 11.15 -3.98
CA ILE A 62 14.04 10.42 -3.67
C ILE A 62 12.79 11.12 -4.20
N GLY A 63 12.77 12.46 -4.32
CA GLY A 63 11.60 13.26 -4.67
C GLY A 63 10.83 12.74 -5.90
N PRO A 64 11.49 12.46 -7.04
CA PRO A 64 10.82 11.89 -8.21
C PRO A 64 10.16 10.53 -7.93
N HIS A 65 10.77 9.69 -7.09
CA HIS A 65 10.22 8.39 -6.73
C HIS A 65 9.05 8.50 -5.74
N LEU A 66 9.11 9.46 -4.81
CA LEU A 66 8.00 9.74 -3.89
C LEU A 66 6.76 10.19 -4.66
N LEU A 67 6.92 11.15 -5.57
CA LEU A 67 5.82 11.68 -6.37
C LEU A 67 5.26 10.66 -7.36
N ASP A 68 6.07 9.77 -7.92
CA ASP A 68 5.56 8.68 -8.75
C ASP A 68 4.72 7.68 -7.95
N LEU A 69 5.15 7.28 -6.75
CA LEU A 69 4.37 6.41 -5.87
C LEU A 69 3.09 7.09 -5.36
N GLU A 70 3.17 8.37 -5.01
CA GLU A 70 2.03 9.17 -4.59
C GLU A 70 1.02 9.30 -5.72
N ARG A 71 1.46 9.55 -6.96
CA ARG A 71 0.58 9.58 -8.14
C ARG A 71 -0.21 8.28 -8.28
N TYR A 72 0.44 7.11 -8.21
CA TYR A 72 -0.27 5.83 -8.26
C TYR A 72 -1.30 5.70 -7.14
N TYR A 73 -0.94 6.11 -5.93
CA TYR A 73 -1.84 6.08 -4.78
C TYR A 73 -3.04 7.00 -4.97
N ALA A 74 -2.81 8.26 -5.36
CA ALA A 74 -3.85 9.24 -5.62
C ALA A 74 -4.80 8.80 -6.74
N ASP A 75 -4.26 8.32 -7.86
CA ASP A 75 -5.04 7.78 -8.98
C ASP A 75 -5.96 6.64 -8.51
N LEU A 76 -5.42 5.70 -7.74
CA LEU A 76 -6.21 4.61 -7.15
C LEU A 76 -7.37 5.15 -6.30
N GLN A 77 -7.11 6.13 -5.43
CA GLN A 77 -8.15 6.68 -4.56
C GLN A 77 -9.25 7.36 -5.35
N VAL A 78 -8.90 8.10 -6.42
CA VAL A 78 -9.88 8.71 -7.32
C VAL A 78 -10.69 7.62 -8.03
N HIS A 79 -10.05 6.61 -8.62
CA HIS A 79 -10.75 5.55 -9.36
C HIS A 79 -11.61 4.64 -8.47
N LYS A 80 -11.20 4.39 -7.21
CA LYS A 80 -11.92 3.51 -6.27
C LYS A 80 -13.16 4.18 -5.64
N HIS A 81 -13.19 5.51 -5.52
CA HIS A 81 -14.24 6.22 -4.78
C HIS A 81 -15.32 6.90 -5.63
N VAL A 82 -15.28 6.78 -6.96
CA VAL A 82 -16.41 7.16 -7.83
C VAL A 82 -17.62 6.23 -7.65
N ARG A 83 -18.68 6.48 -8.43
CA ARG A 83 -19.88 5.62 -8.51
C ARG A 83 -19.51 4.17 -8.77
N ARG A 84 -20.18 3.24 -8.08
CA ARG A 84 -19.81 1.82 -8.00
C ARG A 84 -19.71 1.17 -9.39
N GLU A 85 -20.64 1.50 -10.26
CA GLU A 85 -20.75 1.02 -11.64
C GLU A 85 -19.60 1.48 -12.55
N GLU A 86 -18.87 2.54 -12.20
CA GLU A 86 -17.74 3.05 -13.00
C GLU A 86 -16.37 2.54 -12.54
N ARG A 87 -16.27 2.02 -11.30
CA ARG A 87 -14.98 1.74 -10.65
C ARG A 87 -14.13 0.76 -11.45
N VAL A 88 -14.71 -0.36 -11.89
CA VAL A 88 -13.97 -1.44 -12.56
C VAL A 88 -13.43 -0.97 -13.91
N ASP A 89 -14.28 -0.38 -14.75
CA ASP A 89 -13.88 0.08 -16.08
C ASP A 89 -12.77 1.16 -16.00
N ARG A 90 -12.88 2.06 -15.02
CA ARG A 90 -11.84 3.08 -14.77
C ARG A 90 -10.52 2.46 -14.34
N LEU A 91 -10.54 1.50 -13.41
CA LEU A 91 -9.34 0.82 -12.93
C LEU A 91 -8.68 -0.03 -14.02
N GLN A 92 -9.47 -0.68 -14.88
CA GLN A 92 -8.97 -1.42 -16.03
C GLN A 92 -8.32 -0.50 -17.07
N GLY A 93 -8.98 0.61 -17.42
CA GLY A 93 -8.42 1.61 -18.34
C GLY A 93 -7.14 2.25 -17.80
N TRP A 94 -7.12 2.58 -16.51
CA TRP A 94 -5.93 3.09 -15.82
C TRP A 94 -4.78 2.08 -15.80
N PHE A 95 -5.06 0.80 -15.54
CA PHE A 95 -4.06 -0.24 -15.64
C PHE A 95 -3.48 -0.36 -17.05
N GLU A 96 -4.32 -0.39 -18.08
CA GLU A 96 -3.85 -0.53 -19.47
C GLU A 96 -2.94 0.65 -19.88
N ALA A 97 -3.27 1.87 -19.45
CA ALA A 97 -2.43 3.05 -19.67
C ALA A 97 -1.05 2.97 -18.99
N ASN A 98 -0.93 2.23 -17.88
CA ASN A 98 0.32 2.06 -17.12
C ASN A 98 0.98 0.69 -17.33
N ARG A 99 0.41 -0.20 -18.14
CA ARG A 99 0.84 -1.59 -18.28
C ARG A 99 2.26 -1.74 -18.82
N ASN A 100 2.68 -0.80 -19.66
CA ASN A 100 4.01 -0.82 -20.27
C ASN A 100 5.09 -0.60 -19.21
N GLY A 101 5.98 -1.59 -19.06
CA GLY A 101 7.07 -1.56 -18.09
C GLY A 101 6.71 -2.15 -16.72
N LEU A 102 5.46 -2.63 -16.53
CA LEU A 102 5.08 -3.42 -15.37
C LEU A 102 5.35 -4.92 -15.60
N PRO A 103 5.59 -5.70 -14.53
CA PRO A 103 5.61 -7.16 -14.63
C PRO A 103 4.21 -7.71 -14.99
N ASP A 104 4.10 -9.03 -15.18
CA ASP A 104 2.81 -9.68 -15.46
C ASP A 104 1.87 -9.59 -14.25
N LEU A 105 1.08 -8.50 -14.23
CA LEU A 105 0.07 -8.18 -13.23
C LEU A 105 -1.31 -8.18 -13.86
N ARG A 106 -2.32 -8.46 -13.05
CA ARG A 106 -3.72 -8.17 -13.37
C ARG A 106 -4.08 -6.76 -12.89
N TRP A 107 -5.12 -6.14 -13.45
CA TRP A 107 -5.51 -4.77 -13.09
C TRP A 107 -5.78 -4.61 -11.58
N TYR A 108 -6.36 -5.62 -10.94
CA TYR A 108 -6.63 -5.63 -9.49
C TYR A 108 -5.37 -5.84 -8.65
N GLU A 109 -4.35 -6.52 -9.19
CA GLU A 109 -3.03 -6.66 -8.55
C GLU A 109 -2.24 -5.36 -8.63
N PHE A 110 -2.24 -4.72 -9.80
CA PHE A 110 -1.68 -3.38 -9.97
C PHE A 110 -2.37 -2.35 -9.06
N SER A 111 -3.70 -2.40 -9.00
CA SER A 111 -4.48 -1.53 -8.11
C SER A 111 -4.13 -1.76 -6.65
N ALA A 112 -3.91 -3.01 -6.24
CA ALA A 112 -3.41 -3.31 -4.90
C ALA A 112 -1.99 -2.75 -4.67
N SER A 113 -1.07 -2.93 -5.63
CA SER A 113 0.29 -2.39 -5.56
C SER A 113 0.34 -0.87 -5.43
N ALA A 114 -0.62 -0.15 -5.99
CA ALA A 114 -0.74 1.30 -5.85
C ALA A 114 -1.29 1.74 -4.49
N GLY A 115 -1.94 0.87 -3.72
CA GLY A 115 -2.69 1.24 -2.52
C GLY A 115 -1.88 1.36 -1.24
N SER A 116 -0.56 1.13 -1.26
CA SER A 116 0.29 1.15 -0.08
C SER A 116 1.24 2.34 -0.09
N THR A 117 1.47 2.92 1.08
CA THR A 117 2.43 4.02 1.28
C THR A 117 3.81 3.54 1.75
N LEU A 118 4.03 2.24 1.88
CA LEU A 118 5.28 1.69 2.44
C LEU A 118 6.52 2.07 1.64
N GLY A 119 6.43 2.18 0.30
CA GLY A 119 7.56 2.61 -0.52
C GLY A 119 7.96 4.07 -0.26
N ILE A 120 6.98 4.95 -0.01
CA ILE A 120 7.22 6.34 0.37
C ILE A 120 7.97 6.39 1.71
N PHE A 121 7.48 5.65 2.72
CA PHE A 121 8.13 5.62 4.04
C PHE A 121 9.53 5.02 3.99
N ALA A 122 9.75 3.95 3.21
CA ALA A 122 11.05 3.33 3.05
C ALA A 122 12.07 4.28 2.40
N LEU A 123 11.68 4.99 1.34
CA LEU A 123 12.53 5.98 0.68
C LEU A 123 12.91 7.12 1.63
N VAL A 124 11.93 7.69 2.33
CA VAL A 124 12.19 8.79 3.28
C VAL A 124 13.07 8.31 4.43
N ALA A 125 12.78 7.16 5.04
CA ALA A 125 13.57 6.64 6.15
C ALA A 125 15.03 6.37 5.75
N SER A 126 15.26 5.74 4.59
CA SER A 126 16.62 5.46 4.11
C SER A 126 17.39 6.70 3.70
N SER A 127 16.71 7.76 3.23
CA SER A 127 17.36 9.00 2.77
C SER A 127 18.05 9.83 3.86
N PHE A 128 17.81 9.51 5.14
CA PHE A 128 18.53 10.10 6.26
C PHE A 128 19.91 9.49 6.49
N ASP A 129 20.24 8.36 5.83
CA ASP A 129 21.59 7.81 5.87
C ASP A 129 22.54 8.70 5.04
N PRO A 130 23.66 9.19 5.61
CA PRO A 130 24.63 10.01 4.86
C PRO A 130 25.28 9.30 3.66
N SER A 131 25.25 7.97 3.61
CA SER A 131 25.76 7.15 2.51
C SER A 131 24.70 6.83 1.45
N PHE A 132 23.46 7.30 1.62
CA PHE A 132 22.36 7.04 0.72
C PHE A 132 22.64 7.54 -0.70
N SER A 133 22.36 6.69 -1.70
CA SER A 133 22.67 6.97 -3.10
C SER A 133 21.41 7.00 -3.98
N PRO A 134 21.44 7.71 -5.13
CA PRO A 134 20.35 7.62 -6.12
C PRO A 134 20.07 6.19 -6.60
N ALA A 135 21.11 5.34 -6.69
CA ALA A 135 20.96 3.94 -7.08
C ALA A 135 20.18 3.14 -6.02
N GLU A 136 20.39 3.45 -4.74
CA GLU A 136 19.63 2.88 -3.62
C GLU A 136 18.18 3.32 -3.66
N ALA A 137 17.90 4.61 -3.91
CA ALA A 137 16.53 5.12 -4.08
C ALA A 137 15.76 4.33 -5.16
N LEU A 138 16.37 4.12 -6.33
CA LEU A 138 15.79 3.32 -7.39
C LEU A 138 15.56 1.86 -6.97
N SER A 139 16.51 1.28 -6.23
CA SER A 139 16.43 -0.10 -5.76
C SER A 139 15.29 -0.28 -4.76
N ILE A 140 15.15 0.62 -3.79
CA ILE A 140 14.03 0.65 -2.84
C ILE A 140 12.71 0.81 -3.58
N ARG A 141 12.62 1.79 -4.51
CA ARG A 141 11.42 2.02 -5.31
C ARG A 141 10.98 0.79 -6.09
N ARG A 142 11.91 0.04 -6.69
CA ARG A 142 11.63 -1.19 -7.45
C ARG A 142 11.30 -2.38 -6.56
N ALA A 143 11.90 -2.46 -5.38
CA ALA A 143 11.59 -3.52 -4.43
C ALA A 143 10.19 -3.35 -3.84
N TYR A 144 9.87 -2.12 -3.40
CA TYR A 144 8.59 -1.85 -2.76
C TYR A 144 7.42 -1.88 -3.74
N PHE A 145 7.57 -1.28 -4.91
CA PHE A 145 6.54 -1.30 -5.93
C PHE A 145 7.00 -2.07 -7.18
N PRO A 146 6.24 -3.10 -7.61
CA PRO A 146 4.88 -3.42 -7.19
C PRO A 146 4.75 -4.42 -6.03
N TRP A 147 5.82 -5.11 -5.66
CA TRP A 147 5.73 -6.38 -4.91
C TRP A 147 5.38 -6.24 -3.43
N VAL A 148 6.18 -5.51 -2.64
CA VAL A 148 5.91 -5.35 -1.20
C VAL A 148 4.59 -4.61 -0.98
N GLN A 149 4.34 -3.58 -1.77
CA GLN A 149 3.10 -2.82 -1.72
C GLN A 149 1.88 -3.65 -2.12
N GLY A 150 1.98 -4.45 -3.17
CA GLY A 150 0.89 -5.32 -3.61
C GLY A 150 0.60 -6.41 -2.60
N LEU A 151 1.65 -7.04 -2.05
CA LEU A 151 1.50 -8.01 -0.98
C LEU A 151 0.79 -7.40 0.23
N HIS A 152 1.22 -6.21 0.69
CA HIS A 152 0.60 -5.50 1.81
C HIS A 152 -0.91 -5.34 1.61
N ILE A 153 -1.30 -4.79 0.46
CA ILE A 153 -2.71 -4.45 0.22
C ILE A 153 -3.55 -5.69 -0.12
N LEU A 154 -3.03 -6.67 -0.85
CA LEU A 154 -3.75 -7.92 -1.09
C LEU A 154 -4.00 -8.69 0.21
N MET A 155 -3.05 -8.64 1.17
CA MET A 155 -3.25 -9.22 2.50
C MET A 155 -4.32 -8.49 3.32
N ASP A 156 -4.40 -7.17 3.19
CA ASP A 156 -5.45 -6.34 3.79
C ASP A 156 -6.84 -6.75 3.26
N TYR A 157 -7.02 -6.73 1.93
CA TYR A 157 -8.27 -7.18 1.28
C TYR A 157 -8.62 -8.65 1.56
N LEU A 158 -7.62 -9.52 1.74
CA LEU A 158 -7.88 -10.93 2.10
C LEU A 158 -8.59 -11.04 3.45
N VAL A 159 -8.20 -10.21 4.42
CA VAL A 159 -8.74 -10.24 5.78
C VAL A 159 -10.09 -9.53 5.87
N ASP A 160 -10.32 -8.51 5.03
CA ASP A 160 -11.50 -7.66 5.07
C ASP A 160 -12.66 -8.13 4.16
N GLN A 161 -12.59 -9.33 3.58
CA GLN A 161 -13.62 -9.83 2.64
C GLN A 161 -15.07 -9.75 3.16
N GLU A 162 -15.33 -10.17 4.40
CA GLU A 162 -16.69 -10.11 4.97
C GLU A 162 -17.16 -8.67 5.21
N GLU A 163 -16.26 -7.79 5.66
CA GLU A 163 -16.55 -6.38 5.89
C GLU A 163 -16.86 -5.66 4.58
N ASP A 164 -16.03 -5.86 3.56
CA ASP A 164 -16.23 -5.28 2.23
C ASP A 164 -17.52 -5.79 1.58
N LEU A 165 -17.85 -7.08 1.75
CA LEU A 165 -19.08 -7.67 1.24
C LEU A 165 -20.31 -7.02 1.88
N VAL A 166 -20.29 -6.81 3.20
CA VAL A 166 -21.38 -6.17 3.94
C VAL A 166 -21.47 -4.67 3.62
N GLY A 167 -20.33 -3.99 3.48
CA GLY A 167 -20.22 -2.58 3.12
C GLY A 167 -20.55 -2.28 1.66
N GLY A 168 -20.55 -3.30 0.79
CA GLY A 168 -20.70 -3.15 -0.65
C GLY A 168 -19.47 -2.51 -1.32
N ASP A 169 -18.32 -2.62 -0.67
CA ASP A 169 -17.06 -2.04 -1.11
C ASP A 169 -16.33 -2.95 -2.11
N LEU A 170 -15.44 -2.32 -2.87
CA LEU A 170 -14.62 -3.01 -3.87
C LEU A 170 -13.50 -3.79 -3.17
N ASN A 171 -13.51 -5.11 -3.27
CA ASN A 171 -12.44 -5.98 -2.76
C ASN A 171 -11.66 -6.62 -3.92
N PHE A 172 -10.34 -6.39 -4.00
CA PHE A 172 -9.54 -6.90 -5.13
C PHE A 172 -9.41 -8.44 -5.13
N CYS A 173 -9.49 -9.10 -3.98
CA CYS A 173 -9.42 -10.55 -3.89
C CYS A 173 -10.63 -11.25 -4.52
N SER A 174 -11.76 -10.56 -4.72
CA SER A 174 -12.95 -11.15 -5.36
C SER A 174 -12.85 -11.32 -6.87
N TYR A 175 -11.84 -10.72 -7.51
CA TYR A 175 -11.63 -10.79 -8.97
C TYR A 175 -10.72 -11.93 -9.42
N TYR A 176 -10.14 -12.66 -8.47
CA TYR A 176 -9.45 -13.91 -8.79
C TYR A 176 -10.48 -14.99 -9.15
N GLU A 177 -10.16 -15.77 -10.18
CA GLU A 177 -11.02 -16.84 -10.68
C GLU A 177 -11.44 -17.84 -9.61
N ASN A 178 -10.51 -18.19 -8.71
CA ASN A 178 -10.76 -19.11 -7.62
C ASN A 178 -9.72 -18.97 -6.49
N ASP A 179 -10.01 -19.62 -5.37
CA ASP A 179 -9.17 -19.64 -4.16
C ASP A 179 -7.75 -20.17 -4.40
N ALA A 180 -7.57 -21.13 -5.32
CA ALA A 180 -6.24 -21.66 -5.62
C ALA A 180 -5.40 -20.62 -6.39
N THR A 181 -5.98 -19.94 -7.37
CA THR A 181 -5.32 -18.84 -8.09
C THR A 181 -4.97 -17.68 -7.17
N LEU A 182 -5.87 -17.31 -6.25
CA LEU A 182 -5.60 -16.26 -5.25
C LEU A 182 -4.40 -16.63 -4.36
N VAL A 183 -4.37 -17.84 -3.79
CA VAL A 183 -3.26 -18.28 -2.95
C VAL A 183 -1.96 -18.33 -3.75
N ALA A 184 -1.98 -18.91 -4.95
CA ALA A 184 -0.78 -19.00 -5.79
C ALA A 184 -0.20 -17.61 -6.13
N ARG A 185 -1.06 -16.64 -6.43
CA ARG A 185 -0.62 -15.26 -6.71
C ARG A 185 -0.14 -14.54 -5.45
N LEU A 186 -0.79 -14.71 -4.30
CA LEU A 186 -0.29 -14.18 -3.02
C LEU A 186 1.08 -14.75 -2.65
N THR A 187 1.27 -16.06 -2.83
CA THR A 187 2.57 -16.73 -2.62
C THR A 187 3.62 -16.15 -3.57
N HIS A 188 3.29 -15.97 -4.86
CA HIS A 188 4.18 -15.33 -5.83
C HIS A 188 4.55 -13.89 -5.43
N PHE A 189 3.58 -13.08 -4.98
CA PHE A 189 3.86 -11.73 -4.48
C PHE A 189 4.79 -11.73 -3.26
N LEU A 190 4.65 -12.71 -2.37
CA LEU A 190 5.54 -12.87 -1.23
C LEU A 190 6.97 -13.25 -1.67
N GLU A 191 7.10 -14.17 -2.62
CA GLU A 191 8.40 -14.61 -3.16
C GLU A 191 9.12 -13.45 -3.87
N GLU A 192 8.43 -12.74 -4.77
CA GLU A 192 8.97 -11.57 -5.47
C GLU A 192 9.33 -10.45 -4.49
N ALA A 193 8.49 -10.20 -3.48
CA ALA A 193 8.78 -9.21 -2.44
C ALA A 193 10.03 -9.60 -1.63
N ASP A 194 10.16 -10.86 -1.22
CA ASP A 194 11.33 -11.35 -0.46
C ASP A 194 12.61 -11.28 -1.30
N GLN A 195 12.54 -11.66 -2.59
CA GLN A 195 13.67 -11.56 -3.51
C GLN A 195 14.06 -10.11 -3.75
N ALA A 196 13.10 -9.23 -4.00
CA ALA A 196 13.38 -7.84 -4.33
C ALA A 196 13.98 -7.06 -3.16
N VAL A 197 13.58 -7.34 -1.92
CA VAL A 197 14.17 -6.70 -0.75
C VAL A 197 15.52 -7.31 -0.33
N SER A 198 15.85 -8.52 -0.80
CA SER A 198 17.10 -9.21 -0.43
C SER A 198 18.36 -8.54 -0.99
N SER A 199 18.22 -7.73 -2.04
CA SER A 199 19.31 -6.95 -2.63
C SER A 199 19.50 -5.57 -1.99
N LEU A 200 18.60 -5.15 -1.09
CA LEU A 200 18.65 -3.83 -0.47
C LEU A 200 19.69 -3.76 0.68
N PRO A 201 20.25 -2.58 0.94
CA PRO A 201 20.85 -2.27 2.23
C PRO A 201 19.86 -2.59 3.35
N HIS A 202 20.37 -3.03 4.51
CA HIS A 202 19.52 -3.45 5.63
C HIS A 202 18.43 -4.49 5.27
N HIS A 203 18.64 -5.34 4.25
CA HIS A 203 17.65 -6.32 3.76
C HIS A 203 16.96 -7.13 4.87
N ARG A 204 17.64 -7.45 5.98
CA ARG A 204 17.04 -8.16 7.12
C ARG A 204 15.83 -7.42 7.71
N PHE A 205 15.91 -6.09 7.78
CA PHE A 205 14.81 -5.24 8.23
C PHE A 205 13.68 -5.19 7.19
N HIS A 206 13.99 -5.02 5.91
CA HIS A 206 12.97 -5.04 4.86
C HIS A 206 12.24 -6.40 4.76
N ARG A 207 12.97 -7.52 4.88
CA ARG A 207 12.37 -8.87 4.99
C ARG A 207 11.49 -8.99 6.23
N LEU A 208 11.93 -8.46 7.37
CA LEU A 208 11.12 -8.42 8.59
C LEU A 208 9.79 -7.66 8.35
N VAL A 209 9.79 -6.56 7.60
CA VAL A 209 8.56 -5.85 7.21
C VAL A 209 7.67 -6.75 6.35
N CYS A 210 8.19 -7.36 5.28
CA CYS A 210 7.40 -8.23 4.39
C CYS A 210 6.74 -9.40 5.13
N HIS A 211 7.53 -10.21 5.84
CA HIS A 211 7.02 -11.39 6.55
C HIS A 211 6.23 -11.03 7.81
N GLY A 212 6.63 -9.95 8.49
CA GLY A 212 5.92 -9.42 9.66
C GLY A 212 4.51 -8.94 9.31
N LEU A 213 4.33 -8.25 8.18
CA LEU A 213 3.01 -7.86 7.68
C LEU A 213 2.14 -9.09 7.41
N VAL A 214 2.65 -10.08 6.67
CA VAL A 214 1.91 -11.32 6.39
C VAL A 214 1.51 -12.02 7.70
N GLY A 215 2.44 -12.19 8.64
CA GLY A 215 2.15 -12.78 9.94
C GLY A 215 1.11 -12.01 10.74
N LEU A 216 1.17 -10.67 10.70
CA LEU A 216 0.23 -9.78 11.39
C LEU A 216 -1.19 -9.91 10.87
N TYR A 217 -1.37 -9.93 9.54
CA TYR A 217 -2.67 -10.08 8.88
C TYR A 217 -3.24 -11.49 9.05
N LEU A 218 -2.43 -12.53 8.86
CA LEU A 218 -2.87 -13.91 9.05
C LEU A 218 -3.27 -14.23 10.50
N ALA A 219 -2.65 -13.56 11.48
CA ALA A 219 -3.00 -13.66 12.89
C ALA A 219 -4.21 -12.79 13.29
N ASP A 220 -4.88 -12.13 12.33
CA ASP A 220 -6.02 -11.28 12.63
C ASP A 220 -7.24 -12.06 13.14
N ARG A 221 -8.05 -11.43 14.01
CA ARG A 221 -9.27 -12.04 14.53
C ARG A 221 -10.33 -12.21 13.44
N LYS A 222 -10.37 -11.28 12.47
CA LYS A 222 -11.27 -11.37 11.31
C LYS A 222 -11.07 -12.67 10.54
N VAL A 223 -9.82 -13.15 10.43
CA VAL A 223 -9.49 -14.45 9.80
C VAL A 223 -10.18 -15.61 10.50
N SER A 224 -10.21 -15.62 11.84
CA SER A 224 -10.79 -16.74 12.60
C SER A 224 -12.32 -16.84 12.50
N GLY A 225 -13.00 -15.72 12.24
CA GLY A 225 -14.46 -15.67 12.01
C GLY A 225 -14.87 -16.14 10.62
N GLN A 226 -13.97 -16.06 9.64
CA GLN A 226 -14.28 -16.32 8.24
C GLN A 226 -13.78 -17.71 7.79
N VAL A 227 -14.69 -18.67 7.58
CA VAL A 227 -14.34 -20.05 7.23
C VAL A 227 -13.48 -20.14 5.97
N ARG A 228 -13.80 -19.36 4.93
CA ARG A 228 -13.03 -19.30 3.67
C ARG A 228 -11.64 -18.70 3.90
N VAL A 229 -11.56 -17.50 4.47
CA VAL A 229 -10.29 -16.80 4.74
C VAL A 229 -9.37 -17.63 5.63
N ARG A 230 -9.90 -18.33 6.64
CA ARG A 230 -9.13 -19.26 7.47
C ARG A 230 -8.50 -20.40 6.67
N ARG A 231 -9.20 -20.94 5.66
CA ARG A 231 -8.63 -21.99 4.77
C ARG A 231 -7.54 -21.41 3.87
N LEU A 232 -7.74 -20.21 3.33
CA LEU A 232 -6.75 -19.49 2.52
C LEU A 232 -5.48 -19.21 3.33
N ALA A 233 -5.64 -18.66 4.54
CA ALA A 233 -4.56 -18.42 5.49
C ALA A 233 -3.77 -19.70 5.80
N ALA A 234 -4.45 -20.82 6.06
CA ALA A 234 -3.79 -22.08 6.32
C ALA A 234 -3.00 -22.62 5.11
N ARG A 235 -3.47 -22.38 3.89
CA ARG A 235 -2.74 -22.72 2.66
C ARG A 235 -1.52 -21.83 2.48
N MET A 236 -1.66 -20.51 2.67
CA MET A 236 -0.54 -19.58 2.62
C MET A 236 0.55 -19.89 3.65
N ILE A 237 0.19 -20.26 4.88
CA ILE A 237 1.18 -20.67 5.90
C ILE A 237 1.93 -21.93 5.45
N ARG A 238 1.24 -22.87 4.81
CA ARG A 238 1.85 -24.10 4.30
C ARG A 238 2.78 -23.83 3.12
N GLU A 239 2.35 -22.99 2.18
CA GLU A 239 3.09 -22.69 0.95
C GLU A 239 4.25 -21.70 1.18
N GLY A 240 4.05 -20.68 2.03
CA GLY A 240 5.07 -19.70 2.41
C GLY A 240 6.13 -20.23 3.39
N GLY A 241 6.02 -21.49 3.83
CA GLY A 241 7.06 -22.19 4.57
C GLY A 241 7.30 -21.70 6.01
N GLY A 242 8.47 -22.08 6.55
CA GLY A 242 8.80 -21.90 7.97
C GLY A 242 8.84 -20.44 8.42
N THR A 243 9.23 -19.51 7.55
CA THR A 243 9.29 -18.07 7.87
C THR A 243 7.89 -17.50 8.11
N VAL A 244 6.94 -17.76 7.21
CA VAL A 244 5.55 -17.32 7.37
C VAL A 244 4.93 -17.93 8.63
N LEU A 245 5.18 -19.22 8.87
CA LEU A 245 4.72 -19.90 10.08
C LEU A 245 5.28 -19.25 11.35
N PHE A 246 6.57 -18.93 11.39
CA PHE A 246 7.21 -18.26 12.52
C PHE A 246 6.53 -16.91 12.82
N PHE A 247 6.37 -16.05 11.80
CA PHE A 247 5.75 -14.74 11.99
C PHE A 247 4.27 -14.83 12.38
N PHE A 248 3.53 -15.77 11.78
CA PHE A 248 2.16 -16.05 12.21
C PHE A 248 2.09 -16.43 13.69
N LEU A 249 2.92 -17.37 14.15
CA LEU A 249 2.96 -17.80 15.55
C LEU A 249 3.38 -16.66 16.48
N PHE A 250 4.39 -15.87 16.10
CA PHE A 250 4.86 -14.72 16.84
C PHE A 250 3.74 -13.68 17.03
N CYS A 251 3.09 -13.25 15.95
CA CYS A 251 2.00 -12.29 16.00
C CYS A 251 0.78 -12.82 16.76
N TRP A 252 0.44 -14.10 16.57
CA TRP A 252 -0.64 -14.76 17.30
C TRP A 252 -0.40 -14.82 18.80
N LEU A 253 0.82 -15.18 19.22
CA LEU A 253 1.20 -15.24 20.63
C LEU A 253 1.20 -13.83 21.25
N PHE A 254 1.79 -12.85 20.57
CA PHE A 254 1.82 -11.45 21.00
C PHE A 254 0.40 -10.91 21.23
N ARG A 255 -0.52 -11.15 20.28
CA ARG A 255 -1.95 -10.77 20.41
C ARG A 255 -2.63 -11.47 21.59
N ARG A 256 -2.25 -12.71 21.96
CA ARG A 256 -2.80 -13.40 23.13
C ARG A 256 -2.25 -12.87 24.45
N ILE A 257 -0.97 -12.53 24.51
CA ILE A 257 -0.34 -11.95 25.72
C ILE A 257 -0.90 -10.55 26.00
N LYS A 258 -1.05 -9.70 24.97
CA LYS A 258 -1.62 -8.35 25.13
C LYS A 258 -3.07 -8.36 25.62
N ARG A 259 -3.83 -9.45 25.45
CA ARG A 259 -5.20 -9.61 25.99
C ARG A 259 -5.26 -10.00 27.45
N ARG A 260 -4.15 -10.46 28.03
CA ARG A 260 -4.06 -10.87 29.45
C ARG A 260 -3.54 -9.75 30.36
N LYS A 261 -3.17 -8.60 29.78
CA LYS A 261 -2.92 -7.34 30.48
C LYS A 261 -4.12 -6.44 30.24
#